data_AF-A0AAD3YHS1-F1
#
_entry.id   AF-A0AAD3YHS1-F1
#
_cell.length_a   1.000
_cell.length_b   1.000
_cell.length_c   1.000
_cell.angle_alpha   90.00
_cell.angle_beta   90.00
_cell.angle_gamma   90.00
#
_symmetry.space_group_name_H-M   'P 1'
#
loop_
_entity.id
_entity.type
_entity.pdbx_description
1 polymer ?
#
loop_
_entity_poly.entity_id
_entity_poly.type
_entity_poly.pdbx_seq_one_letter_code
_entity_poly.pdbx_strand_id
1 'polypeptide(L)'
;MYDFWEIHIPFQQRYCTVQRIGVGASDIVGVVDLEECGRRGLQLGSKRVDFSIDPEGKLHDLYHPWESIPSSFTDISCKLHQAQLNRSWPCIAIKGSPAKLLQGHNVYGPDCAATGILELIAAFTRALPGVADMLDFGSAHIRRVDCTYSIKLPDAETMANCLSAIGQLSHRHLRASKEADYASTIYFNRRSQDQQDAGRAHVLVVYAKDHEMERQLERLQAAARKEKTSRYNSVIKSMQSPELQQFAQHRLRFEGRGFTRWFEKNQIPRNVWQFLSWVAEFEKREGMTFCEWAWRDMFKDMMTALGDSKVHLTQDQEVQSKLRISYGRCKQFSNPDGTTTEKWNFTRADRLMMFYRLLATEGWAKTKRLTASSSFYDSVKALLDIGLTKAQLQNLRNKKTAKLLHLIKMDFADQRPAGYVEPAGTVLDTAGDMSSIGNRFGKGFVQSLGHSREQLIAQEVAKVSGQPLDVAAACVSHLVAGRPLRLNGDIGGMGGEQLHLAVFDDGTWELVRGNVNEYRKTHSLPQPDERPEYDDEQLCADFADYLGSPKNTEFDARSYADTEHKKLSIVLDVMRRELADLEADPDKIPQAIALRERIRHTKARLDRLWYWANKATDSRGRTIKSEEEICQE
;
A
#
# COMPACT_ATOMS: atom_id res chain seq x y z
N MET A 1 8.83 4.86 -17.85
CA MET A 1 8.38 6.06 -17.09
C MET A 1 7.62 5.65 -15.84
N TYR A 2 7.62 6.49 -14.81
CA TYR A 2 6.74 6.30 -13.65
C TYR A 2 5.34 6.82 -13.96
N ASP A 3 4.32 5.99 -13.78
CA ASP A 3 2.92 6.39 -14.00
C ASP A 3 2.19 6.72 -12.71
N PHE A 4 2.68 6.25 -11.56
CA PHE A 4 2.02 6.47 -10.28
C PHE A 4 2.98 6.33 -9.10
N TRP A 5 2.80 7.18 -8.10
CA TRP A 5 3.39 7.04 -6.77
C TRP A 5 2.31 7.13 -5.69
N GLU A 6 2.47 6.35 -4.62
CA GLU A 6 1.75 6.54 -3.36
C GLU A 6 2.75 6.69 -2.22
N ILE A 7 2.67 7.82 -1.52
CA ILE A 7 3.55 8.18 -0.42
C ILE A 7 2.69 8.42 0.82
N HIS A 8 3.06 7.80 1.94
CA HIS A 8 2.43 8.03 3.23
C HIS A 8 3.38 8.88 4.07
N ILE A 9 2.87 10.01 4.56
CA ILE A 9 3.63 11.00 5.33
C ILE A 9 3.03 11.04 6.74
N PRO A 10 3.73 10.53 7.75
CA PRO A 10 3.25 10.53 9.14
C PRO A 10 3.00 11.93 9.69
N PHE A 11 2.14 12.07 10.68
CA PHE A 11 2.03 13.31 11.47
C PHE A 11 3.17 13.44 12.48
N GLN A 12 3.64 14.66 12.72
CA GLN A 12 4.60 14.94 13.78
C GLN A 12 3.97 14.67 15.16
N GLN A 13 4.79 14.23 16.10
CA GLN A 13 4.32 13.83 17.42
C GLN A 13 3.52 14.89 18.17
N ARG A 14 3.91 16.16 18.06
CA ARG A 14 3.23 17.30 18.70
C ARG A 14 1.78 17.51 18.27
N TYR A 15 1.35 16.94 17.14
CA TYR A 15 -0.02 17.01 16.64
C TYR A 15 -0.82 15.74 16.90
N CYS A 16 -0.21 14.73 17.51
CA CYS A 16 -0.83 13.46 17.81
C CYS A 16 -1.07 13.32 19.31
N THR A 17 -2.20 12.71 19.65
CA THR A 17 -2.43 12.14 20.97
C THR A 17 -2.29 10.63 20.89
N VAL A 18 -1.97 9.99 22.00
CA VAL A 18 -1.84 8.54 22.04
C VAL A 18 -3.10 7.95 22.65
N GLN A 19 -3.65 6.94 21.99
CA GLN A 19 -4.77 6.15 22.49
C GLN A 19 -4.37 4.70 22.61
N ARG A 20 -4.87 4.04 23.66
CA ARG A 20 -4.75 2.60 23.79
C ARG A 20 -5.98 1.92 23.22
N ILE A 21 -5.77 0.96 22.34
CA ILE A 21 -6.82 0.19 21.67
C ILE A 21 -6.57 -1.31 21.83
N GLY A 22 -7.57 -2.13 21.49
CA GLY A 22 -7.48 -3.59 21.58
C GLY A 22 -7.94 -4.17 22.92
N VAL A 23 -8.03 -5.50 22.98
CA VAL A 23 -8.47 -6.21 24.19
C VAL A 23 -7.45 -5.99 25.30
N GLY A 24 -7.86 -5.30 26.36
CA GLY A 24 -6.96 -4.96 27.48
C GLY A 24 -6.06 -3.75 27.23
N ALA A 25 -6.36 -2.93 26.20
CA ALA A 25 -5.63 -1.68 25.94
C ALA A 25 -4.12 -1.87 25.71
N SER A 26 -3.72 -3.03 25.17
CA SER A 26 -2.32 -3.39 24.94
C SER A 26 -1.67 -2.62 23.80
N ASP A 27 -2.44 -2.20 22.80
CA ASP A 27 -1.92 -1.60 21.59
C ASP A 27 -1.97 -0.07 21.68
N ILE A 28 -0.85 0.57 21.37
CA ILE A 28 -0.70 2.02 21.40
C ILE A 28 -0.81 2.56 19.97
N VAL A 29 -1.75 3.48 19.75
CA VAL A 29 -1.97 4.12 18.45
C VAL A 29 -1.98 5.64 18.56
N GLY A 30 -1.41 6.32 17.57
CA GLY A 30 -1.47 7.77 17.47
C GLY A 30 -2.78 8.25 16.83
N VAL A 31 -3.39 9.30 17.37
CA VAL A 31 -4.62 9.88 16.83
C VAL A 31 -4.39 11.38 16.67
N VAL A 32 -4.66 11.89 15.47
CA VAL A 32 -4.63 13.33 15.18
C VAL A 32 -6.03 13.92 15.36
N ASP A 33 -6.13 15.17 15.83
CA ASP A 33 -7.40 15.88 15.89
C ASP A 33 -7.89 16.22 14.47
N LEU A 34 -9.02 15.62 14.08
CA LEU A 34 -9.60 15.82 12.76
C LEU A 34 -10.15 17.23 12.58
N GLU A 35 -10.69 17.87 13.62
CA GLU A 35 -11.17 19.24 13.51
C GLU A 35 -10.03 20.20 13.23
N GLU A 36 -8.89 20.02 13.91
CA GLU A 36 -7.69 20.81 13.67
C GLU A 36 -7.14 20.60 12.26
N CYS A 37 -7.15 19.37 11.76
CA CYS A 37 -6.87 19.07 10.36
C CYS A 37 -7.82 19.82 9.41
N GLY A 38 -9.11 19.90 9.75
CA GLY A 38 -10.12 20.64 9.00
C GLY A 38 -9.86 22.16 8.99
N ARG A 39 -9.56 22.75 10.16
CA ARG A 39 -9.19 24.17 10.28
C ARG A 39 -7.97 24.52 9.43
N ARG A 40 -7.06 23.57 9.23
CA ARG A 40 -5.85 23.71 8.42
C ARG A 40 -6.03 23.42 6.93
N GLY A 41 -7.25 23.08 6.50
CA GLY A 41 -7.64 23.01 5.10
C GLY A 41 -8.04 21.64 4.58
N LEU A 42 -8.00 20.57 5.38
CA LEU A 42 -8.53 19.27 4.93
C LEU A 42 -10.05 19.31 4.87
N GLN A 43 -10.63 18.72 3.82
CA GLN A 43 -12.06 18.51 3.78
C GLN A 43 -12.47 17.46 4.81
N LEU A 44 -13.56 17.69 5.55
CA LEU A 44 -14.09 16.69 6.49
C LEU A 44 -15.51 16.32 6.11
N GLY A 45 -15.82 15.03 6.23
CA GLY A 45 -17.18 14.52 6.26
C GLY A 45 -17.56 14.14 7.68
N SER A 46 -18.87 14.15 7.95
CA SER A 46 -19.47 13.60 9.18
C SER A 46 -20.36 12.42 8.81
N LYS A 47 -20.40 11.38 9.66
CA LYS A 47 -21.37 10.27 9.50
C LYS A 47 -22.68 10.52 10.25
N ARG A 48 -22.67 11.40 11.25
CA ARG A 48 -23.84 11.68 12.09
C ARG A 48 -23.91 13.17 12.41
N VAL A 49 -25.08 13.73 12.16
CA VAL A 49 -25.41 15.13 12.43
C VAL A 49 -26.61 15.13 13.36
N ASP A 50 -26.42 15.63 14.57
CA ASP A 50 -27.50 15.78 15.54
C ASP A 50 -28.03 17.22 15.44
N PHE A 51 -29.32 17.36 15.17
CA PHE A 51 -29.98 18.67 15.21
C PHE A 51 -30.44 18.93 16.65
N SER A 52 -29.75 19.83 17.34
CA SER A 52 -30.24 20.41 18.59
C SER A 52 -31.28 21.50 18.30
N ILE A 53 -31.99 21.93 19.34
CA ILE A 53 -32.89 23.11 19.29
C ILE A 53 -32.09 24.40 18.99
N ASP A 54 -30.78 24.39 19.24
CA ASP A 54 -29.86 25.47 18.83
C ASP A 54 -29.54 25.40 17.32
N PRO A 55 -29.44 26.55 16.62
CA PRO A 55 -29.43 26.62 15.15
C PRO A 55 -28.25 25.93 14.45
N GLU A 56 -27.13 25.68 15.14
CA GLU A 56 -25.90 25.21 14.49
C GLU A 56 -25.73 23.68 14.37
N GLY A 57 -26.50 22.85 15.10
CA GLY A 57 -26.35 21.39 15.10
C GLY A 57 -24.97 20.89 15.59
N LYS A 58 -24.85 19.60 15.91
CA LYS A 58 -23.60 18.99 16.38
C LYS A 58 -23.13 17.89 15.43
N LEU A 59 -21.87 17.99 14.97
CA LEU A 59 -21.25 17.00 14.10
C LEU A 59 -20.56 15.90 14.93
N HIS A 60 -20.81 14.65 14.57
CA HIS A 60 -20.20 13.46 15.16
C HIS A 60 -19.51 12.60 14.10
N ASP A 61 -18.55 11.76 14.52
CA ASP A 61 -17.86 10.79 13.64
C ASP A 61 -17.21 11.41 12.40
N LEU A 62 -16.39 12.45 12.63
CA LEU A 62 -15.63 13.09 11.58
C LEU A 62 -14.71 12.09 10.89
N TYR A 63 -14.57 12.23 9.57
CA TYR A 63 -13.62 11.48 8.78
C TYR A 63 -13.18 12.31 7.57
N HIS A 64 -12.01 11.98 7.03
CA HIS A 64 -11.55 12.56 5.78
C HIS A 64 -11.84 11.60 4.61
N PRO A 65 -12.71 11.97 3.65
CA PRO A 65 -12.86 11.23 2.40
C PRO A 65 -11.56 11.28 1.57
N TRP A 66 -11.53 10.60 0.42
CA TRP A 66 -10.47 10.90 -0.55
C TRP A 66 -10.74 12.28 -1.14
N GLU A 67 -9.80 13.21 -0.94
CA GLU A 67 -9.85 14.55 -1.49
C GLU A 67 -9.00 14.63 -2.77
N SER A 68 -9.48 15.33 -3.79
CA SER A 68 -8.72 15.67 -4.99
C SER A 68 -8.19 17.09 -4.85
N ILE A 69 -6.87 17.20 -4.74
CA ILE A 69 -6.16 18.45 -4.59
C ILE A 69 -5.75 18.96 -5.98
N PRO A 70 -6.18 20.18 -6.37
CA PRO A 70 -5.77 20.77 -7.65
C PRO A 70 -4.24 20.91 -7.75
N SER A 71 -3.73 20.71 -8.95
CA SER A 71 -2.32 20.99 -9.30
C SER A 71 -2.24 21.68 -10.66
N SER A 72 -1.01 21.98 -11.12
CA SER A 72 -0.74 22.65 -12.40
C SER A 72 -1.42 22.00 -13.61
N PHE A 73 -1.56 20.67 -13.62
CA PHE A 73 -2.18 19.96 -14.75
C PHE A 73 -3.25 18.95 -14.31
N THR A 74 -2.95 18.08 -13.33
CA THR A 74 -3.89 17.05 -12.90
C THR A 74 -3.88 16.83 -11.39
N ASP A 75 -5.05 16.54 -10.84
CA ASP A 75 -5.23 16.46 -9.40
C ASP A 75 -4.40 15.38 -8.73
N ILE A 76 -3.97 15.68 -7.50
CA ILE A 76 -3.35 14.75 -6.58
C ILE A 76 -4.44 14.25 -5.65
N SER A 77 -4.52 12.95 -5.41
CA SER A 77 -5.45 12.43 -4.41
C SER A 77 -4.78 12.37 -3.03
N CYS A 78 -5.48 12.87 -2.01
CA CYS A 78 -5.04 12.92 -0.63
C CYS A 78 -6.01 12.18 0.29
N LYS A 79 -5.46 11.48 1.30
CA LYS A 79 -6.24 10.89 2.39
C LYS A 79 -5.48 10.79 3.71
N LEU A 80 -5.96 11.49 4.73
CA LEU A 80 -5.73 11.17 6.13
C LEU A 80 -6.20 9.75 6.50
N HIS A 81 -5.27 8.97 7.00
CA HIS A 81 -5.50 7.69 7.66
C HIS A 81 -5.20 7.84 9.14
N GLN A 82 -6.23 7.72 9.98
CA GLN A 82 -6.02 7.55 11.42
C GLN A 82 -5.30 6.23 11.68
N ALA A 83 -4.58 6.16 12.80
CA ALA A 83 -3.99 4.91 13.25
C ALA A 83 -5.08 3.87 13.59
N GLN A 84 -4.74 2.61 13.40
CA GLN A 84 -5.56 1.43 13.66
C GLN A 84 -4.61 0.30 14.10
N LEU A 85 -5.13 -0.87 14.50
CA LEU A 85 -4.28 -2.00 14.93
C LEU A 85 -3.15 -2.36 13.94
N ASN A 86 -3.38 -2.20 12.64
CA ASN A 86 -2.38 -2.48 11.59
C ASN A 86 -1.57 -1.26 11.11
N ARG A 87 -1.75 -0.10 11.77
CA ARG A 87 -1.08 1.17 11.47
C ARG A 87 -0.95 1.95 12.78
N SER A 88 0.20 1.88 13.45
CA SER A 88 0.40 2.49 14.77
C SER A 88 0.36 4.02 14.78
N TRP A 89 0.57 4.69 13.64
CA TRP A 89 0.66 6.16 13.56
C TRP A 89 -0.20 6.76 12.45
N PRO A 90 -0.87 7.90 12.67
CA PRO A 90 -1.70 8.53 11.66
C PRO A 90 -0.80 9.16 10.58
N CYS A 91 -1.31 9.22 9.36
CA CYS A 91 -0.56 9.78 8.23
C CYS A 91 -1.48 10.38 7.18
N ILE A 92 -0.91 11.21 6.31
CA ILE A 92 -1.51 11.59 5.03
C ILE A 92 -0.95 10.68 3.93
N ALA A 93 -1.84 10.01 3.20
CA ALA A 93 -1.51 9.34 1.95
C ALA A 93 -1.71 10.33 0.79
N ILE A 94 -0.64 10.63 0.06
CA ILE A 94 -0.72 11.34 -1.22
C ILE A 94 -0.44 10.36 -2.35
N LYS A 95 -1.20 10.47 -3.44
CA LYS A 95 -1.01 9.64 -4.61
C LYS A 95 -1.34 10.36 -5.90
N GLY A 96 -0.55 10.11 -6.95
CA GLY A 96 -0.71 10.80 -8.22
C GLY A 96 0.23 10.26 -9.30
N SER A 97 -0.05 10.64 -10.55
CA SER A 97 0.82 10.34 -11.68
C SER A 97 1.82 11.47 -11.88
N PRO A 98 3.13 11.23 -11.75
CA PRO A 98 4.13 12.28 -11.93
C PRO A 98 4.14 12.81 -13.37
N ALA A 99 3.92 11.95 -14.37
CA ALA A 99 3.80 12.36 -15.77
C ALA A 99 2.61 13.30 -15.98
N LYS A 100 1.43 12.96 -15.44
CA LYS A 100 0.27 13.85 -15.55
C LYS A 100 0.47 15.17 -14.78
N LEU A 101 1.18 15.12 -13.65
CA LEU A 101 1.50 16.28 -12.83
C LEU A 101 2.44 17.27 -13.52
N LEU A 102 3.42 16.77 -14.29
CA LEU A 102 4.47 17.59 -14.92
C LEU A 102 4.11 18.10 -16.31
N GLN A 103 3.27 17.39 -17.07
CA GLN A 103 3.00 17.69 -18.49
C GLN A 103 1.54 17.40 -18.92
N GLY A 104 0.67 17.01 -17.99
CA GLY A 104 -0.77 16.83 -18.22
C GLY A 104 -1.22 15.49 -18.80
N HIS A 105 -0.32 14.66 -19.30
CA HIS A 105 -0.64 13.32 -19.78
C HIS A 105 0.38 12.27 -19.34
N ASN A 106 -0.01 11.01 -19.43
CA ASN A 106 0.86 9.86 -19.24
C ASN A 106 0.95 9.02 -20.51
N VAL A 107 0.98 9.59 -21.71
CA VAL A 107 1.25 8.83 -22.94
C VAL A 107 2.72 8.43 -23.02
N TYR A 108 3.62 9.35 -22.73
CA TYR A 108 5.04 9.14 -22.38
C TYR A 108 5.35 10.06 -21.18
N GLY A 109 6.56 10.06 -20.64
CA GLY A 109 6.86 10.83 -19.44
C GLY A 109 8.22 10.56 -18.82
N PRO A 110 8.48 11.17 -17.65
CA PRO A 110 9.76 11.08 -16.96
C PRO A 110 10.03 9.70 -16.34
N ASP A 111 11.30 9.32 -16.30
CA ASP A 111 11.79 8.14 -15.58
C ASP A 111 12.76 8.49 -14.45
N CYS A 112 12.93 9.78 -14.12
CA CYS A 112 13.58 10.22 -12.90
C CYS A 112 12.65 10.12 -11.69
N ALA A 113 13.03 9.29 -10.71
CA ALA A 113 12.23 9.07 -9.50
C ALA A 113 12.17 10.33 -8.63
N ALA A 114 13.29 11.04 -8.50
CA ALA A 114 13.40 12.26 -7.73
C ALA A 114 12.45 13.34 -8.27
N THR A 115 12.50 13.63 -9.56
CA THR A 115 11.62 14.64 -10.19
C THR A 115 10.14 14.33 -9.91
N GLY A 116 9.71 13.09 -10.11
CA GLY A 116 8.31 12.71 -9.91
C GLY A 116 7.84 12.76 -8.45
N ILE A 117 8.63 12.24 -7.51
CA ILE A 117 8.29 12.21 -6.09
C ILE A 117 8.30 13.62 -5.49
N LEU A 118 9.32 14.42 -5.82
CA LEU A 118 9.48 15.76 -5.26
C LEU A 118 8.40 16.71 -5.77
N GLU A 119 8.01 16.60 -7.05
CA GLU A 119 6.90 17.39 -7.58
C GLU A 119 5.58 17.04 -6.88
N LEU A 120 5.33 15.75 -6.64
CA LEU A 120 4.13 15.29 -5.92
C LEU A 120 4.05 15.87 -4.51
N ILE A 121 5.17 15.84 -3.77
CA ILE A 121 5.28 16.42 -2.43
C ILE A 121 5.08 17.94 -2.50
N ALA A 122 5.75 18.64 -3.41
CA ALA A 122 5.66 20.08 -3.51
C ALA A 122 4.26 20.56 -3.87
N ALA A 123 3.61 19.93 -4.84
CA ALA A 123 2.25 20.25 -5.21
C ALA A 123 1.27 20.04 -4.03
N PHE A 124 1.43 18.98 -3.24
CA PHE A 124 0.69 18.82 -1.99
C PHE A 124 0.95 19.96 -0.99
N THR A 125 2.23 20.29 -0.73
CA THR A 125 2.59 21.32 0.25
C THR A 125 2.12 22.73 -0.14
N ARG A 126 2.06 23.03 -1.45
CA ARG A 126 1.53 24.31 -1.94
C ARG A 126 0.03 24.40 -1.79
N ALA A 127 -0.67 23.28 -2.00
CA ALA A 127 -2.12 23.27 -1.97
C ALA A 127 -2.69 23.18 -0.54
N LEU A 128 -2.02 22.47 0.37
CA LEU A 128 -2.42 22.33 1.78
C LEU A 128 -1.26 22.66 2.74
N PRO A 129 -0.79 23.92 2.79
CA PRO A 129 0.37 24.31 3.58
C PRO A 129 0.16 24.10 5.10
N GLY A 130 -1.02 24.46 5.63
CA GLY A 130 -1.31 24.30 7.06
C GLY A 130 -1.33 22.85 7.52
N VAL A 131 -1.74 21.92 6.64
CA VAL A 131 -1.68 20.47 6.89
C VAL A 131 -0.25 19.98 6.76
N ALA A 132 0.48 20.43 5.75
CA ALA A 132 1.89 20.06 5.54
C ALA A 132 2.76 20.40 6.76
N ASP A 133 2.52 21.52 7.44
CA ASP A 133 3.22 21.90 8.68
C ASP A 133 3.05 20.87 9.81
N MET A 134 1.97 20.08 9.77
CA MET A 134 1.70 19.03 10.75
C MET A 134 2.48 17.73 10.48
N LEU A 135 3.08 17.58 9.30
CA LEU A 135 3.59 16.30 8.82
C LEU A 135 5.10 16.15 9.02
N ASP A 136 5.52 14.92 9.29
CA ASP A 136 6.93 14.53 9.34
C ASP A 136 7.33 13.96 7.98
N PHE A 137 7.83 14.85 7.12
CA PHE A 137 8.37 14.47 5.82
C PHE A 137 9.67 13.65 5.92
N GLY A 138 10.41 13.74 7.03
CA GLY A 138 11.62 12.94 7.27
C GLY A 138 11.30 11.44 7.34
N SER A 139 10.14 11.11 7.90
CA SER A 139 9.62 9.74 8.02
C SER A 139 8.67 9.33 6.89
N ALA A 140 8.57 10.11 5.81
CA ALA A 140 7.73 9.77 4.67
C ALA A 140 8.18 8.47 4.00
N HIS A 141 7.22 7.62 3.61
CA HIS A 141 7.52 6.33 3.00
C HIS A 141 6.65 6.00 1.79
N ILE A 142 7.26 5.31 0.83
CA ILE A 142 6.65 4.86 -0.41
C ILE A 142 5.85 3.58 -0.12
N ARG A 143 4.61 3.57 -0.61
CA ARG A 143 3.69 2.43 -0.49
C ARG A 143 3.46 1.71 -1.81
N ARG A 144 3.53 2.46 -2.91
CA ARG A 144 3.34 1.95 -4.27
C ARG A 144 4.14 2.75 -5.29
N VAL A 145 4.63 2.03 -6.30
CA VAL A 145 5.19 2.58 -7.53
C VAL A 145 4.57 1.86 -8.73
N ASP A 146 4.19 2.61 -9.77
CA ASP A 146 3.81 2.02 -11.04
C ASP A 146 4.81 2.39 -12.13
N CYS A 147 5.45 1.38 -12.71
CA CYS A 147 6.39 1.52 -13.82
C CYS A 147 5.71 1.10 -15.12
N THR A 148 5.86 1.90 -16.18
CA THR A 148 5.21 1.64 -17.47
C THR A 148 6.19 1.69 -18.63
N TYR A 149 6.00 0.72 -19.54
CA TYR A 149 6.63 0.63 -20.85
C TYR A 149 5.57 0.18 -21.86
N SER A 150 5.75 0.51 -23.13
CA SER A 150 4.78 0.19 -24.19
C SER A 150 5.47 -0.33 -25.44
N ILE A 151 4.74 -1.12 -26.22
CA ILE A 151 5.16 -1.53 -27.58
C ILE A 151 4.21 -0.90 -28.59
N LYS A 152 4.72 -0.53 -29.77
CA LYS A 152 3.89 -0.13 -30.92
C LYS A 152 3.55 -1.36 -31.74
N LEU A 153 2.27 -1.53 -32.03
CA LEU A 153 1.78 -2.58 -32.93
C LEU A 153 1.35 -1.97 -34.28
N PRO A 154 1.31 -2.79 -35.36
CA PRO A 154 1.02 -2.28 -36.70
C PRO A 154 -0.36 -1.63 -36.81
N ASP A 155 -1.37 -2.27 -36.24
CA ASP A 155 -2.78 -1.91 -36.40
C ASP A 155 -3.62 -2.34 -35.19
N ALA A 156 -4.86 -1.83 -35.12
CA ALA A 156 -5.81 -2.10 -34.05
C ALA A 156 -6.25 -3.57 -33.94
N GLU A 157 -6.37 -4.29 -35.07
CA GLU A 157 -6.74 -5.71 -35.08
C GLU A 157 -5.62 -6.56 -34.46
N THR A 158 -4.37 -6.30 -34.87
CA THR A 158 -3.19 -6.92 -34.29
C THR A 158 -3.09 -6.64 -32.79
N MET A 159 -3.38 -5.41 -32.36
CA MET A 159 -3.40 -5.05 -30.94
C MET A 159 -4.47 -5.81 -30.15
N ALA A 160 -5.71 -5.87 -30.65
CA ALA A 160 -6.78 -6.60 -30.00
C ALA A 160 -6.46 -8.11 -29.88
N ASN A 161 -5.89 -8.69 -30.93
CA ASN A 161 -5.48 -10.08 -30.93
C ASN A 161 -4.30 -10.34 -29.98
N CYS A 162 -3.28 -9.47 -29.94
CA CYS A 162 -2.18 -9.55 -28.98
C CYS A 162 -2.67 -9.46 -27.54
N LEU A 163 -3.58 -8.52 -27.25
CA LEU A 163 -4.17 -8.37 -25.92
C LEU A 163 -4.93 -9.65 -25.51
N SER A 164 -5.76 -10.19 -26.41
CA SER A 164 -6.43 -11.49 -26.20
C SER A 164 -5.45 -12.63 -25.94
N ALA A 165 -4.31 -12.65 -26.66
CA ALA A 165 -3.25 -13.64 -26.46
C ALA A 165 -2.63 -13.58 -25.06
N ILE A 166 -2.35 -12.35 -24.62
CA ILE A 166 -1.78 -12.06 -23.30
C ILE A 166 -2.76 -12.50 -22.20
N GLY A 167 -4.07 -12.28 -22.39
CA GLY A 167 -5.10 -12.73 -21.44
C GLY A 167 -5.14 -14.22 -21.16
N GLN A 168 -4.60 -15.05 -22.06
CA GLN A 168 -4.54 -16.51 -21.89
C GLN A 168 -3.29 -16.96 -21.10
N LEU A 169 -2.36 -16.04 -20.82
CA LEU A 169 -1.10 -16.36 -20.18
C LEU A 169 -1.28 -16.79 -18.73
N SER A 170 -0.59 -17.88 -18.37
CA SER A 170 -0.42 -18.26 -16.98
C SER A 170 0.94 -18.92 -16.73
N HIS A 171 1.72 -18.38 -15.79
CA HIS A 171 3.04 -18.90 -15.45
C HIS A 171 3.32 -18.70 -13.96
N ARG A 172 3.80 -19.74 -13.25
CA ARG A 172 4.02 -19.69 -11.79
C ARG A 172 2.83 -19.05 -11.04
N HIS A 173 2.99 -17.85 -10.49
CA HIS A 173 1.94 -17.10 -9.80
C HIS A 173 1.17 -16.12 -10.70
N LEU A 174 1.69 -15.81 -11.91
CA LEU A 174 1.04 -14.96 -12.90
C LEU A 174 -0.27 -15.58 -13.41
N ARG A 175 -1.40 -14.93 -13.13
CA ARG A 175 -2.73 -15.32 -13.63
C ARG A 175 -3.50 -14.09 -14.10
N ALA A 176 -4.10 -14.17 -15.28
CA ALA A 176 -5.05 -13.17 -15.74
C ALA A 176 -6.28 -13.18 -14.82
N SER A 177 -6.77 -11.99 -14.52
CA SER A 177 -7.95 -11.78 -13.68
C SER A 177 -9.20 -12.02 -14.51
N LYS A 178 -10.21 -12.67 -13.93
CA LYS A 178 -11.47 -12.97 -14.63
C LYS A 178 -12.29 -11.71 -14.92
N GLU A 179 -12.13 -10.69 -14.07
CA GLU A 179 -12.82 -9.41 -14.18
C GLU A 179 -11.86 -8.35 -14.71
N ALA A 180 -12.28 -7.69 -15.79
CA ALA A 180 -11.63 -6.52 -16.35
C ALA A 180 -12.60 -5.34 -16.29
N ASP A 181 -12.09 -4.17 -15.93
CA ASP A 181 -12.90 -2.94 -15.90
C ASP A 181 -13.25 -2.47 -17.33
N TYR A 182 -12.45 -2.87 -18.33
CA TYR A 182 -12.60 -2.49 -19.73
C TYR A 182 -12.22 -3.65 -20.65
N ALA A 183 -12.90 -3.77 -21.81
CA ALA A 183 -12.59 -4.78 -22.82
C ALA A 183 -11.15 -4.67 -23.36
N SER A 184 -10.57 -3.46 -23.35
CA SER A 184 -9.21 -3.17 -23.81
C SER A 184 -8.16 -3.21 -22.69
N THR A 185 -8.41 -3.91 -21.59
CA THR A 185 -7.53 -3.96 -20.42
C THR A 185 -7.53 -5.33 -19.77
N ILE A 186 -6.35 -5.82 -19.39
CA ILE A 186 -6.18 -7.10 -18.72
C ILE A 186 -5.34 -6.89 -17.47
N TYR A 187 -5.86 -7.35 -16.34
CA TYR A 187 -5.16 -7.36 -15.08
C TYR A 187 -4.57 -8.74 -14.80
N PHE A 188 -3.38 -8.79 -14.23
CA PHE A 188 -2.78 -10.00 -13.70
C PHE A 188 -2.57 -9.89 -12.19
N ASN A 189 -2.85 -10.98 -11.49
CA ASN A 189 -2.69 -11.10 -10.04
C ASN A 189 -3.51 -10.07 -9.26
N ARG A 190 -4.62 -9.54 -9.81
CA ARG A 190 -5.52 -8.66 -9.08
C ARG A 190 -6.22 -9.47 -7.99
N ARG A 191 -6.29 -8.92 -6.78
CA ARG A 191 -7.05 -9.50 -5.68
C ARG A 191 -8.51 -9.69 -6.11
N SER A 192 -9.05 -10.88 -5.88
CA SER A 192 -10.48 -11.20 -6.05
C SER A 192 -11.02 -11.83 -4.77
N GLN A 193 -12.34 -12.05 -4.71
CA GLN A 193 -12.97 -12.74 -3.58
C GLN A 193 -12.39 -14.16 -3.40
N ASP A 194 -12.14 -14.87 -4.51
CA ASP A 194 -11.54 -16.21 -4.54
C ASP A 194 -10.03 -16.21 -4.25
N GLN A 195 -9.34 -15.07 -4.44
CA GLN A 195 -7.88 -14.95 -4.32
C GLN A 195 -7.50 -13.72 -3.49
N GLN A 196 -7.78 -13.80 -2.19
CA GLN A 196 -7.55 -12.68 -1.27
C GLN A 196 -6.06 -12.35 -1.06
N ASP A 197 -5.17 -13.31 -1.30
CA ASP A 197 -3.71 -13.15 -1.19
C ASP A 197 -3.04 -12.70 -2.50
N ALA A 198 -3.77 -12.66 -3.62
CA ALA A 198 -3.22 -12.23 -4.90
C ALA A 198 -2.86 -10.73 -4.90
N GLY A 199 -1.78 -10.38 -5.59
CA GLY A 199 -1.44 -8.98 -5.85
C GLY A 199 -0.79 -8.23 -4.69
N ARG A 200 -0.50 -8.90 -3.56
CA ARG A 200 0.12 -8.26 -2.38
C ARG A 200 1.51 -7.68 -2.65
N ALA A 201 2.29 -8.32 -3.51
CA ALA A 201 3.60 -7.83 -3.93
C ALA A 201 3.47 -6.90 -5.14
N HIS A 202 2.91 -7.40 -6.24
CA HIS A 202 2.68 -6.61 -7.44
C HIS A 202 1.45 -7.07 -8.22
N VAL A 203 0.90 -6.15 -9.00
CA VAL A 203 -0.17 -6.38 -9.98
C VAL A 203 0.32 -5.89 -11.34
N LEU A 204 0.05 -6.64 -12.41
CA LEU A 204 0.39 -6.21 -13.76
C LEU A 204 -0.88 -5.80 -14.50
N VAL A 205 -0.79 -4.81 -15.36
CA VAL A 205 -1.90 -4.36 -16.21
C VAL A 205 -1.39 -4.20 -17.63
N VAL A 206 -2.15 -4.72 -18.58
CA VAL A 206 -1.86 -4.58 -20.01
C VAL A 206 -3.07 -3.97 -20.70
N TYR A 207 -2.90 -2.87 -21.43
CA TYR A 207 -4.02 -2.16 -22.06
C TYR A 207 -3.65 -1.39 -23.32
N ALA A 208 -4.65 -1.19 -24.19
CA ALA A 208 -4.55 -0.32 -25.37
C ALA A 208 -4.51 1.15 -24.92
N LYS A 209 -3.42 1.85 -25.22
CA LYS A 209 -3.17 3.20 -24.68
C LYS A 209 -3.97 4.28 -25.38
N ASP A 210 -4.16 4.17 -26.69
CA ASP A 210 -5.03 5.04 -27.47
C ASP A 210 -6.46 5.06 -26.94
N HIS A 211 -7.07 3.89 -26.72
CA HIS A 211 -8.41 3.78 -26.16
C HIS A 211 -8.52 4.39 -24.75
N GLU A 212 -7.47 4.29 -23.93
CA GLU A 212 -7.47 4.93 -22.59
C GLU A 212 -7.36 6.45 -22.68
N MET A 213 -6.51 6.95 -23.58
CA MET A 213 -6.30 8.37 -23.81
C MET A 213 -7.57 9.04 -24.37
N GLU A 214 -8.24 8.41 -25.35
CA GLU A 214 -9.49 8.91 -25.93
C GLU A 214 -10.59 9.03 -24.87
N ARG A 215 -10.79 7.99 -24.05
CA ARG A 215 -11.75 8.04 -22.93
C ARG A 215 -11.41 9.11 -21.90
N GLN A 216 -10.12 9.30 -21.60
CA GLN A 216 -9.71 10.38 -20.69
C GLN A 216 -10.02 11.75 -21.29
N LEU A 217 -9.77 11.96 -22.59
CA LEU A 217 -10.09 13.20 -23.29
C LEU A 217 -11.59 13.49 -23.27
N GLU A 218 -12.43 12.50 -23.59
CA GLU A 218 -13.89 12.61 -23.54
C GLU A 218 -14.38 13.01 -22.13
N ARG A 219 -13.84 12.36 -21.10
CA ARG A 219 -14.16 12.67 -19.70
C ARG A 219 -13.79 14.10 -19.33
N LEU A 220 -12.61 14.57 -19.72
CA LEU A 220 -12.15 15.93 -19.43
C LEU A 220 -12.99 16.97 -20.18
N GLN A 221 -13.34 16.73 -21.44
CA GLN A 221 -14.23 17.61 -22.20
C GLN A 221 -15.63 17.66 -21.59
N ALA A 222 -16.16 16.53 -21.14
CA ALA A 222 -17.45 16.49 -20.45
C ALA A 222 -17.41 17.26 -19.12
N ALA A 223 -16.34 17.10 -18.32
CA ALA A 223 -16.14 17.86 -17.09
C ALA A 223 -16.02 19.36 -17.35
N ALA A 224 -15.25 19.77 -18.37
CA ALA A 224 -15.11 21.17 -18.76
C ALA A 224 -16.45 21.82 -19.14
N ARG A 225 -17.28 21.10 -19.91
CA ARG A 225 -18.64 21.56 -20.28
C ARG A 225 -19.56 21.67 -19.07
N LYS A 226 -19.51 20.70 -18.15
CA LYS A 226 -20.38 20.63 -16.97
C LYS A 226 -20.01 21.69 -15.94
N GLU A 227 -18.73 21.82 -15.62
CA GLU A 227 -18.21 22.72 -14.60
C GLU A 227 -18.00 24.15 -15.12
N LYS A 228 -18.04 24.35 -16.44
CA LYS A 228 -17.84 25.66 -17.11
C LYS A 228 -16.54 26.34 -16.65
N THR A 229 -15.45 25.57 -16.59
CA THR A 229 -14.15 26.01 -16.09
C THR A 229 -13.05 25.89 -17.15
N SER A 230 -12.08 26.80 -17.11
CA SER A 230 -10.89 26.78 -17.96
C SER A 230 -9.81 25.81 -17.45
N ARG A 231 -9.98 25.22 -16.26
CA ARG A 231 -9.03 24.31 -15.60
C ARG A 231 -8.50 23.20 -16.52
N TYR A 232 -9.36 22.66 -17.38
CA TYR A 232 -9.01 21.51 -18.21
C TYR A 232 -8.40 21.91 -19.56
N ASN A 233 -8.41 23.19 -19.93
CA ASN A 233 -8.09 23.64 -21.29
C ASN A 233 -6.66 23.27 -21.72
N SER A 234 -5.67 23.41 -20.82
CA SER A 234 -4.27 23.08 -21.10
C SER A 234 -4.09 21.58 -21.39
N VAL A 235 -4.70 20.74 -20.54
CA VAL A 235 -4.64 19.27 -20.68
C VAL A 235 -5.40 18.81 -21.91
N ILE A 236 -6.61 19.33 -22.16
CA ILE A 236 -7.40 19.02 -23.35
C ILE A 236 -6.62 19.37 -24.61
N LYS A 237 -6.02 20.57 -24.68
CA LYS A 237 -5.19 21.00 -25.81
C LYS A 237 -4.01 20.05 -26.04
N SER A 238 -3.31 19.67 -24.97
CA SER A 238 -2.19 18.72 -25.03
C SER A 238 -2.65 17.34 -25.54
N MET A 239 -3.76 16.82 -25.01
CA MET A 239 -4.33 15.53 -25.42
C MET A 239 -4.91 15.50 -26.84
N GLN A 240 -5.27 16.66 -27.38
CA GLN A 240 -5.72 16.83 -28.76
C GLN A 240 -4.56 16.99 -29.76
N SER A 241 -3.30 17.06 -29.29
CA SER A 241 -2.15 17.17 -30.18
C SER A 241 -2.06 15.95 -31.11
N PRO A 242 -1.97 16.15 -32.44
CA PRO A 242 -1.80 15.05 -33.40
C PRO A 242 -0.58 14.20 -33.10
N GLU A 243 0.51 14.81 -32.65
CA GLU A 243 1.77 14.12 -32.31
C GLU A 243 1.57 13.16 -31.14
N LEU A 244 0.84 13.60 -30.10
CA LEU A 244 0.54 12.78 -28.94
C LEU A 244 -0.37 11.61 -29.31
N GLN A 245 -1.39 11.87 -30.13
CA GLN A 245 -2.33 10.84 -30.57
C GLN A 245 -1.66 9.80 -31.47
N GLN A 246 -0.82 10.23 -32.42
CA GLN A 246 -0.03 9.33 -33.27
C GLN A 246 0.94 8.48 -32.44
N PHE A 247 1.55 9.07 -31.40
CA PHE A 247 2.40 8.32 -30.50
C PHE A 247 1.60 7.28 -29.71
N ALA A 248 0.41 7.60 -29.20
CA ALA A 248 -0.43 6.67 -28.45
C ALA A 248 -1.08 5.57 -29.30
N GLN A 249 -1.36 5.86 -30.57
CA GLN A 249 -2.07 4.98 -31.50
C GLN A 249 -1.46 3.57 -31.53
N HIS A 250 -2.27 2.53 -31.45
CA HIS A 250 -1.84 1.12 -31.51
C HIS A 250 -0.71 0.76 -30.52
N ARG A 251 -0.53 1.52 -29.44
CA ARG A 251 0.45 1.18 -28.40
C ARG A 251 -0.20 0.35 -27.31
N LEU A 252 0.38 -0.82 -27.08
CA LEU A 252 0.02 -1.70 -25.98
C LEU A 252 0.90 -1.37 -24.77
N ARG A 253 0.30 -0.88 -23.70
CA ARG A 253 0.98 -0.53 -22.46
C ARG A 253 1.08 -1.73 -21.54
N PHE A 254 2.24 -1.86 -20.90
CA PHE A 254 2.55 -2.81 -19.84
C PHE A 254 2.91 -2.05 -18.57
N GLU A 255 2.03 -2.11 -17.57
CA GLU A 255 2.13 -1.40 -16.31
C GLU A 255 2.36 -2.38 -15.17
N GLY A 256 3.47 -2.22 -14.46
CA GLY A 256 3.83 -3.00 -13.29
C GLY A 256 3.60 -2.18 -12.05
N ARG A 257 2.68 -2.64 -11.19
CA ARG A 257 2.29 -1.95 -9.95
C ARG A 257 2.94 -2.65 -8.77
N GLY A 258 4.04 -2.10 -8.26
CA GLY A 258 4.77 -2.63 -7.11
C GLY A 258 4.23 -2.06 -5.81
N PHE A 259 3.86 -2.93 -4.87
CA PHE A 259 3.34 -2.56 -3.54
C PHE A 259 4.38 -2.84 -2.43
N THR A 260 4.03 -2.49 -1.20
CA THR A 260 4.87 -2.64 0.01
C THR A 260 5.67 -3.95 0.07
N ARG A 261 5.03 -5.11 -0.17
CA ARG A 261 5.69 -6.42 -0.10
C ARG A 261 6.71 -6.65 -1.21
N TRP A 262 6.58 -5.99 -2.36
CA TRP A 262 7.57 -6.06 -3.46
C TRP A 262 8.86 -5.30 -3.10
N PHE A 263 8.74 -4.12 -2.47
CA PHE A 263 9.91 -3.42 -1.92
C PHE A 263 10.65 -4.27 -0.89
N GLU A 264 9.91 -4.88 0.05
CA GLU A 264 10.48 -5.73 1.10
C GLU A 264 11.20 -6.96 0.53
N LYS A 265 10.57 -7.67 -0.40
CA LYS A 265 11.17 -8.85 -1.05
C LYS A 265 12.47 -8.51 -1.78
N ASN A 266 12.52 -7.34 -2.40
CA ASN A 266 13.69 -6.87 -3.14
C ASN A 266 14.67 -6.06 -2.28
N GLN A 267 14.44 -5.96 -0.96
CA GLN A 267 15.28 -5.20 -0.03
C GLN A 267 15.47 -3.73 -0.43
N ILE A 268 14.44 -3.13 -1.00
CA ILE A 268 14.44 -1.73 -1.43
C ILE A 268 13.94 -0.86 -0.26
N PRO A 269 14.70 0.19 0.13
CA PRO A 269 14.27 1.08 1.20
C PRO A 269 12.97 1.80 0.80
N ARG A 270 12.04 1.91 1.76
CA ARG A 270 10.75 2.57 1.54
C ARG A 270 10.72 4.00 2.03
N ASN A 271 11.60 4.42 2.95
CA ASN A 271 11.72 5.83 3.30
C ASN A 271 12.09 6.62 2.05
N VAL A 272 11.38 7.72 1.76
CA VAL A 272 11.50 8.47 0.51
C VAL A 272 12.95 8.89 0.25
N TRP A 273 13.63 9.42 1.27
CA TRP A 273 14.98 9.96 1.12
C TRP A 273 16.04 8.87 0.97
N GLN A 274 15.90 7.78 1.75
CA GLN A 274 16.75 6.60 1.60
C GLN A 274 16.55 5.95 0.23
N PHE A 275 15.30 5.88 -0.24
CA PHE A 275 14.96 5.38 -1.56
C PHE A 275 15.62 6.20 -2.67
N LEU A 276 15.48 7.52 -2.66
CA LEU A 276 16.08 8.38 -3.69
C LEU A 276 17.61 8.27 -3.70
N SER A 277 18.24 8.20 -2.52
CA SER A 277 19.68 8.01 -2.41
C SER A 277 20.11 6.63 -2.94
N TRP A 278 19.36 5.58 -2.59
CA TRP A 278 19.60 4.23 -3.05
C TRP A 278 19.40 4.09 -4.57
N VAL A 279 18.38 4.72 -5.15
CA VAL A 279 18.13 4.74 -6.61
C VAL A 279 19.30 5.42 -7.32
N ALA A 280 19.76 6.57 -6.84
CA ALA A 280 20.88 7.27 -7.46
C ALA A 280 22.16 6.43 -7.49
N GLU A 281 22.43 5.65 -6.44
CA GLU A 281 23.57 4.74 -6.39
C GLU A 281 23.35 3.50 -7.27
N PHE A 282 22.15 2.94 -7.24
CA PHE A 282 21.75 1.80 -8.07
C PHE A 282 21.95 2.11 -9.56
N GLU A 283 21.43 3.24 -10.05
CA GLU A 283 21.48 3.59 -11.48
C GLU A 283 22.92 3.82 -11.95
N LYS A 284 23.77 4.41 -11.10
CA LYS A 284 25.22 4.55 -11.39
C LYS A 284 25.92 3.21 -11.49
N ARG A 285 25.61 2.28 -10.59
CA ARG A 285 26.26 0.96 -10.54
C ARG A 285 25.81 0.04 -11.67
N GLU A 286 24.51 0.00 -11.95
CA GLU A 286 23.93 -0.95 -12.92
C GLU A 286 23.92 -0.44 -14.37
N GLY A 287 24.07 0.88 -14.58
CA GLY A 287 23.99 1.48 -15.91
C GLY A 287 22.60 1.39 -16.55
N MET A 288 21.56 1.25 -15.73
CA MET A 288 20.15 1.12 -16.12
C MET A 288 19.29 1.90 -15.14
N THR A 289 18.19 2.49 -15.62
CA THR A 289 17.26 3.21 -14.74
C THR A 289 16.56 2.25 -13.77
N PHE A 290 16.26 2.72 -12.56
CA PHE A 290 15.48 1.95 -11.60
C PHE A 290 14.09 1.62 -12.15
N CYS A 291 13.49 2.53 -12.92
CA CYS A 291 12.19 2.32 -13.57
C CYS A 291 12.21 1.10 -14.49
N GLU A 292 13.27 0.95 -15.29
CA GLU A 292 13.44 -0.19 -16.20
C GLU A 292 13.64 -1.48 -15.41
N TRP A 293 14.56 -1.47 -14.45
CA TRP A 293 14.83 -2.64 -13.62
C TRP A 293 13.59 -3.12 -12.87
N ALA A 294 12.87 -2.20 -12.24
CA ALA A 294 11.65 -2.49 -11.48
C ALA A 294 10.57 -3.10 -12.37
N TRP A 295 10.41 -2.56 -13.58
CA TRP A 295 9.50 -3.12 -14.57
C TRP A 295 9.92 -4.54 -14.96
N ARG A 296 11.21 -4.77 -15.25
CA ARG A 296 11.74 -6.10 -15.62
C ARG A 296 11.53 -7.13 -14.51
N ASP A 297 11.75 -6.76 -13.24
CA ASP A 297 11.52 -7.64 -12.10
C ASP A 297 10.03 -8.02 -11.98
N MET A 298 9.14 -7.04 -12.05
CA MET A 298 7.69 -7.28 -11.96
C MET A 298 7.16 -8.12 -13.13
N PHE A 299 7.65 -7.90 -14.36
CA PHE A 299 7.22 -8.63 -15.55
C PHE A 299 7.98 -9.93 -15.82
N LYS A 300 8.95 -10.32 -14.97
CA LYS A 300 9.82 -11.48 -15.18
C LYS A 300 9.08 -12.76 -15.55
N ASP A 301 8.01 -13.09 -14.81
CA ASP A 301 7.21 -14.30 -15.06
C ASP A 301 6.46 -14.25 -16.40
N MET A 302 5.98 -13.07 -16.80
CA MET A 302 5.31 -12.86 -18.08
C MET A 302 6.30 -12.98 -19.23
N MET A 303 7.45 -12.30 -19.14
CA MET A 303 8.48 -12.34 -20.18
C MET A 303 9.08 -13.75 -20.33
N THR A 304 9.23 -14.49 -19.22
CA THR A 304 9.64 -15.90 -19.25
C THR A 304 8.60 -16.78 -19.96
N ALA A 305 7.30 -16.50 -19.78
CA ALA A 305 6.24 -17.26 -20.43
C ALA A 305 6.15 -16.97 -21.93
N LEU A 306 6.33 -15.71 -22.31
CA LEU A 306 6.40 -15.25 -23.70
C LEU A 306 7.60 -15.87 -24.40
N GLY A 307 8.80 -15.71 -23.81
CA GLY A 307 10.07 -16.28 -24.25
C GLY A 307 10.47 -15.93 -25.69
N ASP A 308 11.70 -16.27 -26.07
CA ASP A 308 12.10 -16.28 -27.48
C ASP A 308 11.76 -17.63 -28.09
N SER A 309 10.74 -17.65 -28.95
CA SER A 309 10.35 -18.87 -29.65
C SER A 309 11.38 -19.26 -30.70
N LYS A 310 11.93 -20.47 -30.61
CA LYS A 310 12.84 -21.07 -31.61
C LYS A 310 12.14 -21.99 -32.61
N VAL A 311 10.81 -22.14 -32.51
CA VAL A 311 10.00 -23.01 -33.40
C VAL A 311 8.79 -22.24 -33.91
N HIS A 312 8.57 -22.25 -35.23
CA HIS A 312 7.35 -21.66 -35.78
C HIS A 312 6.16 -22.62 -35.58
N LEU A 313 5.11 -22.15 -34.91
CA LEU A 313 3.89 -22.90 -34.61
C LEU A 313 3.14 -23.49 -35.83
N THR A 314 3.53 -23.10 -37.04
CA THR A 314 2.81 -23.40 -38.27
C THR A 314 3.12 -24.74 -38.90
N GLN A 315 4.13 -25.48 -38.42
CA GLN A 315 4.56 -26.72 -39.06
C GLN A 315 4.44 -27.89 -38.09
N ASP A 316 3.29 -28.56 -38.08
CA ASP A 316 3.07 -29.81 -37.33
C ASP A 316 4.16 -30.86 -37.65
N GLN A 317 4.67 -30.88 -38.90
CA GLN A 317 5.80 -31.72 -39.31
C GLN A 317 7.12 -31.31 -38.65
N GLU A 318 7.38 -30.01 -38.48
CA GLU A 318 8.59 -29.51 -37.81
C GLU A 318 8.56 -29.86 -36.32
N VAL A 319 7.40 -29.67 -35.67
CA VAL A 319 7.17 -30.08 -34.28
C VAL A 319 7.38 -31.60 -34.13
N GLN A 320 6.78 -32.40 -35.01
CA GLN A 320 6.94 -33.86 -34.98
C GLN A 320 8.40 -34.28 -35.21
N SER A 321 9.11 -33.65 -36.14
CA SER A 321 10.52 -33.93 -36.42
C SER A 321 11.40 -33.60 -35.22
N LYS A 322 11.21 -32.43 -34.60
CA LYS A 322 11.94 -32.01 -33.39
C LYS A 322 11.65 -32.93 -32.20
N LEU A 323 10.40 -33.39 -32.04
CA LEU A 323 10.03 -34.38 -31.03
C LEU A 323 10.72 -35.72 -31.27
N ARG A 324 10.77 -36.19 -32.52
CA ARG A 324 11.43 -37.46 -32.87
C ARG A 324 12.94 -37.40 -32.68
N ILE A 325 13.57 -36.27 -32.98
CA ILE A 325 15.00 -36.02 -32.70
C ILE A 325 15.26 -36.04 -31.19
N SER A 326 14.43 -35.35 -30.40
CA SER A 326 14.69 -35.15 -28.96
C SER A 326 14.28 -36.34 -28.08
N TYR A 327 13.25 -37.09 -28.50
CA TYR A 327 12.64 -38.16 -27.70
C TYR A 327 12.61 -39.52 -28.40
N GLY A 328 13.18 -39.63 -29.60
CA GLY A 328 13.44 -40.90 -30.26
C GLY A 328 14.47 -41.70 -29.48
N ARG A 329 14.26 -43.02 -29.37
CA ARG A 329 15.22 -43.92 -28.73
C ARG A 329 15.77 -44.89 -29.77
N CYS A 330 17.08 -44.83 -30.00
CA CYS A 330 17.77 -45.82 -30.80
C CYS A 330 18.17 -47.01 -29.93
N LYS A 331 17.98 -48.22 -30.45
CA LYS A 331 18.59 -49.44 -29.92
C LYS A 331 19.46 -50.05 -31.02
N GLN A 332 20.70 -50.33 -30.68
CA GLN A 332 21.62 -51.07 -31.53
C GLN A 332 21.45 -52.57 -31.29
N PHE A 333 21.40 -53.34 -32.36
CA PHE A 333 21.32 -54.80 -32.36
C PHE A 333 22.53 -55.33 -33.10
N SER A 334 23.32 -56.17 -32.43
CA SER A 334 24.39 -56.92 -33.09
C SER A 334 23.79 -58.13 -33.79
N ASN A 335 24.02 -58.21 -35.09
CA ASN A 335 23.58 -59.31 -35.93
C ASN A 335 24.58 -60.49 -35.83
N PRO A 336 24.14 -61.73 -36.11
CA PRO A 336 25.01 -62.91 -36.07
C PRO A 336 26.20 -62.86 -37.05
N ASP A 337 26.11 -62.04 -38.10
CA ASP A 337 27.16 -61.82 -39.10
C ASP A 337 28.20 -60.76 -38.68
N GLY A 338 28.10 -60.23 -37.46
CA GLY A 338 29.00 -59.20 -36.91
C GLY A 338 28.62 -57.77 -37.29
N THR A 339 27.56 -57.55 -38.09
CA THR A 339 27.06 -56.21 -38.41
C THR A 339 26.17 -55.65 -37.30
N THR A 340 26.02 -54.32 -37.23
CA THR A 340 25.14 -53.66 -36.24
C THR A 340 23.98 -52.96 -36.94
N THR A 341 22.75 -53.27 -36.54
CA THR A 341 21.53 -52.61 -37.02
C THR A 341 20.99 -51.65 -35.98
N GLU A 342 20.63 -50.44 -36.41
CA GLU A 342 19.95 -49.46 -35.55
C GLU A 342 18.43 -49.52 -35.73
N LYS A 343 17.69 -49.67 -34.63
CA LYS A 343 16.23 -49.57 -34.63
C LYS A 343 15.76 -48.41 -33.78
N TRP A 344 15.06 -47.48 -34.42
CA TRP A 344 14.48 -46.31 -33.76
C TRP A 344 13.07 -46.57 -33.24
N ASN A 345 12.80 -46.15 -32.00
CA ASN A 345 11.48 -46.13 -31.39
C ASN A 345 11.04 -44.68 -31.15
N PHE A 346 9.93 -44.29 -31.78
CA PHE A 346 9.35 -42.93 -31.68
C PHE A 346 8.06 -42.87 -30.87
N THR A 347 7.68 -43.92 -30.14
CA THR A 347 6.39 -43.99 -29.42
C THR A 347 6.17 -42.81 -28.47
N ARG A 348 7.21 -42.39 -27.73
CA ARG A 348 7.10 -41.21 -26.84
C ARG A 348 6.91 -39.92 -27.64
N ALA A 349 7.69 -39.72 -28.70
CA ALA A 349 7.60 -38.55 -29.57
C ALA A 349 6.21 -38.44 -30.21
N ASP A 350 5.66 -39.56 -30.71
CA ASP A 350 4.34 -39.59 -31.34
C ASP A 350 3.21 -39.34 -30.31
N ARG A 351 3.34 -39.84 -29.06
CA ARG A 351 2.41 -39.49 -27.96
C ARG A 351 2.45 -38.00 -27.61
N LEU A 352 3.64 -37.40 -27.56
CA LEU A 352 3.79 -35.96 -27.34
C LEU A 352 3.19 -35.15 -28.49
N MET A 353 3.28 -35.64 -29.72
CA MET A 353 2.64 -35.02 -30.88
C MET A 353 1.11 -35.10 -30.79
N MET A 354 0.56 -36.21 -30.30
CA MET A 354 -0.88 -36.30 -30.02
C MET A 354 -1.32 -35.31 -28.94
N PHE A 355 -0.53 -35.13 -27.88
CA PHE A 355 -0.79 -34.13 -26.84
C PHE A 355 -0.75 -32.69 -27.40
N TYR A 356 0.22 -32.37 -28.26
CA TYR A 356 0.28 -31.09 -28.97
C TYR A 356 -0.98 -30.84 -29.82
N ARG A 357 -1.42 -31.85 -30.60
CA ARG A 357 -2.65 -31.76 -31.38
C ARG A 357 -3.88 -31.56 -30.50
N LEU A 358 -3.93 -32.23 -29.35
CA LEU A 358 -5.02 -32.08 -28.37
C LEU A 358 -5.06 -30.65 -27.80
N LEU A 359 -3.91 -30.02 -27.53
CA LEU A 359 -3.84 -28.60 -27.17
C LEU A 359 -4.36 -27.70 -28.30
N ALA A 360 -4.07 -28.04 -29.56
CA ALA A 360 -4.54 -27.28 -30.72
C ALA A 360 -6.06 -27.41 -30.96
N THR A 361 -6.67 -28.54 -30.61
CA THR A 361 -8.11 -28.77 -30.82
C THR A 361 -8.95 -28.34 -29.61
N GLU A 362 -8.61 -28.82 -28.42
CA GLU A 362 -9.39 -28.64 -27.19
C GLU A 362 -8.99 -27.39 -26.41
N GLY A 363 -7.77 -26.91 -26.60
CA GLY A 363 -7.21 -25.77 -25.88
C GLY A 363 -6.69 -26.13 -24.49
N TRP A 364 -5.82 -25.25 -23.98
CA TRP A 364 -5.06 -25.46 -22.74
C TRP A 364 -5.91 -25.90 -21.53
N ALA A 365 -6.98 -25.18 -21.23
CA ALA A 365 -7.79 -25.41 -20.03
C ALA A 365 -8.56 -26.75 -20.08
N LYS A 366 -9.04 -27.17 -21.26
CA LYS A 366 -9.74 -28.45 -21.40
C LYS A 366 -8.74 -29.60 -21.39
N THR A 367 -7.63 -29.50 -22.12
CA THR A 367 -6.56 -30.51 -22.10
C THR A 367 -6.01 -30.73 -20.70
N LYS A 368 -5.78 -29.67 -19.92
CA LYS A 368 -5.31 -29.77 -18.53
C LYS A 368 -6.31 -30.50 -17.61
N ARG A 369 -7.62 -30.36 -17.85
CA ARG A 369 -8.66 -31.07 -17.08
C ARG A 369 -8.78 -32.54 -17.46
N LEU A 370 -8.53 -32.87 -18.73
CA LEU A 370 -8.66 -34.22 -19.27
C LEU A 370 -7.41 -35.09 -19.05
N THR A 371 -6.31 -34.52 -18.56
CA THR A 371 -5.04 -35.22 -18.37
C THR A 371 -4.63 -35.20 -16.90
N ALA A 372 -4.00 -36.28 -16.44
CA ALA A 372 -3.42 -36.31 -15.09
C ALA A 372 -2.37 -35.21 -14.95
N SER A 373 -2.31 -34.55 -13.78
CA SER A 373 -1.47 -33.37 -13.59
C SER A 373 0.01 -33.62 -13.89
N SER A 374 0.58 -34.73 -13.41
CA SER A 374 1.97 -35.11 -13.71
C SER A 374 2.21 -35.24 -15.21
N SER A 375 1.41 -36.06 -15.89
CA SER A 375 1.49 -36.27 -17.34
C SER A 375 1.33 -34.98 -18.15
N PHE A 376 0.45 -34.07 -17.71
CA PHE A 376 0.27 -32.78 -18.35
C PHE A 376 1.55 -31.94 -18.27
N TYR A 377 2.09 -31.76 -17.07
CA TYR A 377 3.29 -30.94 -16.86
C TYR A 377 4.54 -31.56 -17.49
N ASP A 378 4.67 -32.88 -17.49
CA ASP A 378 5.75 -33.59 -18.18
C ASP A 378 5.67 -33.41 -19.70
N SER A 379 4.47 -33.47 -20.28
CA SER A 379 4.26 -33.27 -21.72
C SER A 379 4.47 -31.81 -22.12
N VAL A 380 4.02 -30.86 -21.30
CA VAL A 380 4.30 -29.43 -21.49
C VAL A 380 5.81 -29.18 -21.44
N LYS A 381 6.51 -29.69 -20.42
CA LYS A 381 7.97 -29.55 -20.31
C LYS A 381 8.65 -30.09 -21.57
N ALA A 382 8.25 -31.27 -22.04
CA ALA A 382 8.83 -31.86 -23.22
C ALA A 382 8.65 -31.02 -24.50
N LEU A 383 7.50 -30.33 -24.63
CA LEU A 383 7.24 -29.37 -25.71
C LEU A 383 8.04 -28.07 -25.55
N LEU A 384 8.29 -27.61 -24.31
CA LEU A 384 9.17 -26.47 -24.07
C LEU A 384 10.63 -26.79 -24.45
N ASP A 385 11.09 -28.00 -24.13
CA ASP A 385 12.47 -28.45 -24.40
C ASP A 385 12.82 -28.46 -25.90
N ILE A 386 11.82 -28.67 -26.78
CA ILE A 386 12.02 -28.58 -28.24
C ILE A 386 11.95 -27.14 -28.79
N GLY A 387 11.76 -26.14 -27.92
CA GLY A 387 11.83 -24.72 -28.25
C GLY A 387 10.49 -24.00 -28.44
N LEU A 388 9.35 -24.63 -28.10
CA LEU A 388 8.07 -23.93 -28.02
C LEU A 388 8.01 -23.12 -26.73
N THR A 389 7.34 -21.96 -26.75
CA THR A 389 7.15 -21.17 -25.54
C THR A 389 5.83 -21.53 -24.84
N LYS A 390 5.74 -21.22 -23.55
CA LYS A 390 4.51 -21.53 -22.80
C LYS A 390 3.33 -20.72 -23.33
N ALA A 391 3.57 -19.46 -23.68
CA ALA A 391 2.59 -18.59 -24.29
C ALA A 391 2.01 -19.18 -25.59
N GLN A 392 2.87 -19.76 -26.43
CA GLN A 392 2.46 -20.44 -27.66
C GLN A 392 1.56 -21.65 -27.37
N LEU A 393 1.94 -22.50 -26.41
CA LEU A 393 1.13 -23.67 -26.03
C LEU A 393 -0.23 -23.27 -25.44
N GLN A 394 -0.27 -22.17 -24.68
CA GLN A 394 -1.50 -21.66 -24.07
C GLN A 394 -2.48 -21.10 -25.10
N ASN A 395 -1.95 -20.50 -26.15
CA ASN A 395 -2.72 -19.90 -27.24
C ASN A 395 -2.91 -20.83 -28.45
N LEU A 396 -2.44 -22.08 -28.39
CA LEU A 396 -2.29 -22.95 -29.56
C LEU A 396 -3.59 -23.20 -30.33
N ARG A 397 -4.73 -23.21 -29.63
CA ARG A 397 -6.06 -23.37 -30.24
C ARG A 397 -6.37 -22.26 -31.25
N ASN A 398 -5.91 -21.04 -30.98
CA ASN A 398 -5.98 -19.94 -31.93
C ASN A 398 -4.60 -19.68 -32.53
N LYS A 399 -4.24 -20.47 -33.56
CA LYS A 399 -2.93 -20.38 -34.23
C LYS A 399 -2.62 -18.98 -34.78
N LYS A 400 -3.63 -18.18 -35.17
CA LYS A 400 -3.42 -16.79 -35.61
C LYS A 400 -2.90 -15.93 -34.46
N THR A 401 -3.61 -15.94 -33.33
CA THR A 401 -3.24 -15.22 -32.11
C THR A 401 -1.89 -15.67 -31.54
N ALA A 402 -1.63 -16.99 -31.54
CA ALA A 402 -0.38 -17.54 -31.02
C ALA A 402 0.85 -17.11 -31.83
N LYS A 403 0.69 -16.82 -33.14
CA LYS A 403 1.78 -16.26 -33.94
C LYS A 403 2.12 -14.85 -33.49
N LEU A 404 1.15 -14.01 -33.13
CA LEU A 404 1.38 -12.59 -32.82
C LEU A 404 2.20 -12.36 -31.55
N LEU A 405 2.34 -13.37 -30.68
CA LEU A 405 3.12 -13.26 -29.44
C LEU A 405 4.59 -12.84 -29.67
N HIS A 406 5.17 -13.14 -30.84
CA HIS A 406 6.53 -12.71 -31.17
C HIS A 406 6.68 -11.19 -31.36
N LEU A 407 5.56 -10.47 -31.55
CA LEU A 407 5.53 -9.01 -31.64
C LEU A 407 5.71 -8.35 -30.26
N ILE A 408 5.55 -9.10 -29.17
CA ILE A 408 5.73 -8.59 -27.81
C ILE A 408 7.23 -8.60 -27.49
N LYS A 409 7.92 -7.60 -28.01
CA LYS A 409 9.33 -7.33 -27.71
C LYS A 409 9.44 -5.90 -27.20
N MET A 410 9.91 -5.75 -25.97
CA MET A 410 10.03 -4.45 -25.35
C MET A 410 11.29 -3.76 -25.85
N ASP A 411 11.12 -2.60 -26.49
CA ASP A 411 12.20 -1.69 -26.81
C ASP A 411 12.21 -0.56 -25.77
N PHE A 412 13.15 -0.60 -24.83
CA PHE A 412 13.23 0.38 -23.75
C PHE A 412 13.70 1.76 -24.24
N ALA A 413 14.26 1.87 -25.46
CA ALA A 413 14.65 3.13 -26.07
C ALA A 413 13.48 3.83 -26.78
N ASP A 414 12.55 3.10 -27.41
CA ASP A 414 11.35 3.67 -28.07
C ASP A 414 10.18 3.92 -27.09
N GLN A 415 10.43 4.71 -26.05
CA GLN A 415 9.41 5.03 -25.03
C GLN A 415 8.98 6.49 -25.01
N ARG A 416 9.64 7.32 -25.82
CA ARG A 416 9.45 8.77 -25.92
C ARG A 416 9.58 9.19 -27.39
N PRO A 417 8.90 10.25 -27.83
CA PRO A 417 9.18 10.87 -29.13
C PRO A 417 10.64 11.34 -29.22
N ALA A 418 11.20 11.40 -30.44
CA ALA A 418 12.61 11.75 -30.65
C ALA A 418 13.00 13.14 -30.10
N GLY A 419 12.07 14.10 -30.08
CA GLY A 419 12.28 15.45 -29.55
C GLY A 419 11.88 15.62 -28.07
N TYR A 420 11.62 14.54 -27.35
CA TYR A 420 11.19 14.63 -25.96
C TYR A 420 12.30 15.18 -25.06
N VAL A 421 11.98 16.26 -24.35
CA VAL A 421 12.80 16.80 -23.27
C VAL A 421 12.05 16.57 -21.97
N GLU A 422 12.72 15.96 -20.99
CA GLU A 422 12.11 15.69 -19.70
C GLU A 422 11.75 17.02 -18.99
N PRO A 423 10.50 17.21 -18.55
CA PRO A 423 10.12 18.41 -17.83
C PRO A 423 10.93 18.58 -16.55
N ALA A 424 11.48 19.77 -16.33
CA ALA A 424 12.05 20.14 -15.04
C ALA A 424 10.90 20.30 -14.03
N GLY A 425 11.03 19.66 -12.87
CA GLY A 425 10.08 19.85 -11.76
C GLY A 425 10.11 21.30 -11.28
N THR A 426 8.95 21.82 -10.87
CA THR A 426 8.79 23.20 -10.36
C THR A 426 9.54 23.45 -9.05
N VAL A 427 10.00 22.37 -8.41
CA VAL A 427 10.77 22.39 -7.16
C VAL A 427 12.29 22.42 -7.41
N LEU A 428 12.73 22.01 -8.60
CA LEU A 428 14.14 21.97 -8.97
C LEU A 428 14.62 23.30 -9.55
N ASP A 429 13.70 24.16 -10.00
CA ASP A 429 13.99 25.34 -10.84
C ASP A 429 14.58 26.55 -10.07
N THR A 430 14.36 26.70 -8.75
CA THR A 430 14.81 27.91 -8.02
C THR A 430 16.16 27.78 -7.31
N ALA A 431 16.68 26.56 -7.12
CA ALA A 431 17.99 26.36 -6.48
C ALA A 431 18.76 25.12 -6.99
N GLY A 432 18.19 24.31 -7.89
CA GLY A 432 18.86 23.14 -8.49
C GLY A 432 19.24 22.02 -7.53
N ASP A 433 19.04 22.16 -6.22
CA ASP A 433 19.64 21.28 -5.23
C ASP A 433 18.56 20.54 -4.41
N MET A 434 18.61 19.20 -4.46
CA MET A 434 17.89 18.32 -3.53
C MET A 434 18.17 18.69 -2.06
N SER A 435 19.27 19.39 -1.78
CA SER A 435 19.57 19.94 -0.47
C SER A 435 18.57 20.99 0.01
N SER A 436 17.96 21.80 -0.86
CA SER A 436 17.01 22.84 -0.45
C SER A 436 15.69 22.23 0.04
N ILE A 437 15.22 21.19 -0.65
CA ILE A 437 14.05 20.39 -0.29
C ILE A 437 14.38 19.50 0.91
N GLY A 438 15.55 18.85 0.91
CA GLY A 438 16.05 18.14 2.08
C GLY A 438 16.11 19.06 3.30
N ASN A 439 16.68 20.26 3.21
CA ASN A 439 16.77 21.20 4.33
C ASN A 439 15.38 21.62 4.84
N ARG A 440 14.37 21.66 3.96
CA ARG A 440 12.96 21.97 4.29
C ARG A 440 12.18 20.76 4.83
N PHE A 441 12.59 19.54 4.50
CA PHE A 441 11.83 18.29 4.73
C PHE A 441 12.63 17.15 5.39
N GLY A 442 13.79 17.43 5.99
CA GLY A 442 14.48 16.50 6.90
C GLY A 442 15.87 15.98 6.48
N LYS A 443 16.71 16.76 5.79
CA LYS A 443 18.13 16.46 5.57
C LYS A 443 18.85 16.25 6.90
N GLY A 444 18.43 16.99 7.94
CA GLY A 444 18.85 16.75 9.32
C GLY A 444 18.51 15.34 9.81
N PHE A 445 17.35 14.78 9.51
CA PHE A 445 16.95 13.45 10.03
C PHE A 445 17.71 12.30 9.36
N VAL A 446 17.90 12.37 8.03
CA VAL A 446 18.58 11.31 7.27
C VAL A 446 20.10 11.40 7.39
N GLN A 447 20.67 12.61 7.53
CA GLN A 447 22.12 12.79 7.72
C GLN A 447 22.58 12.81 9.19
N SER A 448 21.73 13.11 10.18
CA SER A 448 22.14 13.06 11.61
C SER A 448 22.04 11.68 12.23
N LEU A 449 21.22 10.77 11.68
CA LEU A 449 21.06 9.42 12.24
C LEU A 449 21.30 8.28 11.27
N GLY A 450 21.38 8.51 9.95
CA GLY A 450 21.70 7.48 8.94
C GLY A 450 20.73 6.29 8.84
N HIS A 451 19.81 6.16 9.80
CA HIS A 451 18.98 4.99 10.06
C HIS A 451 17.59 5.44 10.53
N SER A 452 16.53 4.83 10.02
CA SER A 452 15.17 5.02 10.53
C SER A 452 15.06 4.54 11.97
N ARG A 453 14.00 4.95 12.69
CA ARG A 453 13.73 4.47 14.05
C ARG A 453 13.76 2.94 14.12
N GLU A 454 13.13 2.26 13.16
CA GLU A 454 13.10 0.80 13.07
C GLU A 454 14.48 0.21 12.77
N GLN A 455 15.32 0.89 11.99
CA GLN A 455 16.69 0.46 11.71
C GLN A 455 17.59 0.62 12.93
N LEU A 456 17.42 1.70 13.70
CA LEU A 456 18.13 1.90 14.97
C LEU A 456 17.72 0.84 16.00
N ILE A 457 16.41 0.54 16.10
CA ILE A 457 15.91 -0.55 16.94
C ILE A 457 16.45 -1.89 16.44
N ALA A 458 16.45 -2.17 15.14
CA ALA A 458 17.00 -3.41 14.57
C ALA A 458 18.49 -3.59 14.89
N GLN A 459 19.28 -2.51 14.78
CA GLN A 459 20.71 -2.53 15.09
C GLN A 459 20.96 -2.81 16.57
N GLU A 460 20.22 -2.16 17.45
CA GLU A 460 20.39 -2.40 18.89
C GLU A 460 19.84 -3.77 19.29
N VAL A 461 18.75 -4.26 18.66
CA VAL A 461 18.29 -5.66 18.86
C VAL A 461 19.34 -6.65 18.38
N ALA A 462 19.97 -6.44 17.22
CA ALA A 462 21.02 -7.32 16.72
C ALA A 462 22.22 -7.36 17.68
N LYS A 463 22.67 -6.18 18.12
CA LYS A 463 23.76 -6.02 19.09
C LYS A 463 23.43 -6.68 20.43
N VAL A 464 22.22 -6.48 20.94
CA VAL A 464 21.80 -7.00 22.24
C VAL A 464 21.51 -8.50 22.18
N SER A 465 20.83 -8.99 21.15
CA SER A 465 20.46 -10.41 21.04
C SER A 465 21.58 -11.31 20.49
N GLY A 466 22.63 -10.73 19.91
CA GLY A 466 23.66 -11.46 19.17
C GLY A 466 23.17 -12.07 17.85
N GLN A 467 21.93 -11.76 17.44
CA GLN A 467 21.34 -12.25 16.19
C GLN A 467 21.83 -11.41 15.00
N PRO A 468 21.88 -12.00 13.79
CA PRO A 468 22.09 -11.26 12.55
C PRO A 468 21.10 -10.09 12.38
N LEU A 469 21.56 -8.99 11.77
CA LEU A 469 20.78 -7.75 11.64
C LEU A 469 19.46 -7.94 10.87
N ASP A 470 19.42 -8.86 9.91
CA ASP A 470 18.23 -9.23 9.14
C ASP A 470 17.19 -9.96 10.01
N VAL A 471 17.65 -10.84 10.91
CA VAL A 471 16.78 -11.52 11.90
C VAL A 471 16.22 -10.50 12.89
N ALA A 472 17.07 -9.62 13.41
CA ALA A 472 16.67 -8.55 14.32
C ALA A 472 15.63 -7.60 13.67
N ALA A 473 15.86 -7.20 12.41
CA ALA A 473 14.96 -6.34 11.65
C ALA A 473 13.55 -6.96 11.47
N ALA A 474 13.46 -8.27 11.24
CA ALA A 474 12.17 -8.96 11.15
C ALA A 474 11.38 -8.90 12.47
N CYS A 475 12.08 -8.94 13.60
CA CYS A 475 11.46 -8.93 14.91
C CYS A 475 11.08 -7.54 15.45
N VAL A 476 11.57 -6.45 14.84
CA VAL A 476 11.22 -5.06 15.23
C VAL A 476 9.72 -4.86 15.21
N SER A 477 9.01 -5.43 14.23
CA SER A 477 7.55 -5.32 14.16
C SER A 477 6.83 -5.90 15.39
N HIS A 478 7.35 -6.98 15.98
CA HIS A 478 6.82 -7.58 17.19
C HIS A 478 7.10 -6.71 18.42
N LEU A 479 8.30 -6.17 18.53
CA LEU A 479 8.70 -5.28 19.62
C LEU A 479 7.91 -3.95 19.61
N VAL A 480 7.72 -3.36 18.43
CA VAL A 480 6.90 -2.15 18.25
C VAL A 480 5.43 -2.43 18.58
N ALA A 481 4.96 -3.66 18.37
CA ALA A 481 3.62 -4.12 18.79
C ALA A 481 3.57 -4.55 20.27
N GLY A 482 4.57 -4.20 21.09
CA GLY A 482 4.60 -4.49 22.52
C GLY A 482 4.84 -5.96 22.88
N ARG A 483 5.26 -6.80 21.92
CA ARG A 483 5.53 -8.22 22.16
C ARG A 483 7.02 -8.43 22.45
N PRO A 484 7.38 -9.11 23.55
CA PRO A 484 8.78 -9.39 23.87
C PRO A 484 9.44 -10.36 22.89
N LEU A 485 10.73 -10.17 22.70
CA LEU A 485 11.62 -11.04 21.95
C LEU A 485 12.32 -11.98 22.94
N ARG A 486 12.29 -13.30 22.70
CA ARG A 486 12.97 -14.28 23.57
C ARG A 486 14.40 -14.49 23.05
N LEU A 487 15.40 -14.30 23.91
CA LEU A 487 16.81 -14.29 23.51
C LEU A 487 17.43 -15.70 23.46
N ASN A 488 16.94 -16.63 24.30
CA ASN A 488 17.50 -17.99 24.40
C ASN A 488 16.49 -19.00 23.84
N GLY A 489 16.88 -19.68 22.76
CA GLY A 489 16.05 -20.56 21.95
C GLY A 489 15.75 -21.93 22.56
N ASP A 490 15.17 -22.00 23.76
CA ASP A 490 14.49 -23.22 24.20
C ASP A 490 13.02 -23.13 23.82
N ILE A 491 12.70 -23.80 22.71
CA ILE A 491 11.33 -24.04 22.25
C ILE A 491 10.61 -24.81 23.36
N GLY A 492 9.75 -24.13 24.12
CA GLY A 492 8.82 -24.76 25.07
C GLY A 492 9.03 -24.48 26.57
N GLY A 493 9.99 -23.65 26.98
CA GLY A 493 10.22 -23.33 28.40
C GLY A 493 9.61 -22.00 28.86
N MET A 494 8.81 -22.01 29.92
CA MET A 494 8.46 -20.82 30.72
C MET A 494 9.70 -20.39 31.53
N GLY A 495 10.59 -19.58 30.96
CA GLY A 495 11.76 -19.09 31.72
C GLY A 495 12.89 -18.40 30.96
N GLY A 496 12.83 -18.25 29.63
CA GLY A 496 13.90 -17.59 28.86
C GLY A 496 13.97 -16.07 29.07
N GLU A 497 15.19 -15.51 29.03
CA GLU A 497 15.45 -14.06 29.08
C GLU A 497 14.70 -13.34 27.94
N GLN A 498 13.94 -12.31 28.29
CA GLN A 498 13.11 -11.54 27.37
C GLN A 498 13.72 -10.17 27.12
N LEU A 499 13.58 -9.70 25.88
CA LEU A 499 13.91 -8.35 25.45
C LEU A 499 12.61 -7.62 25.12
N HIS A 500 12.39 -6.49 25.78
CA HIS A 500 11.23 -5.62 25.58
C HIS A 500 11.67 -4.30 24.98
N LEU A 501 10.78 -3.63 24.25
CA LEU A 501 11.00 -2.26 23.78
C LEU A 501 10.21 -1.31 24.68
N ALA A 502 10.91 -0.59 25.55
CA ALA A 502 10.33 0.52 26.29
C ALA A 502 10.35 1.76 25.38
N VAL A 503 9.21 2.41 25.23
CA VAL A 503 9.07 3.66 24.49
C VAL A 503 8.58 4.71 25.47
N PHE A 504 9.32 5.80 25.57
CA PHE A 504 9.02 6.90 26.47
C PHE A 504 8.14 7.95 25.79
N ASP A 505 7.51 8.82 26.59
CA ASP A 505 6.57 9.84 26.11
C ASP A 505 7.21 10.87 25.17
N ASP A 506 8.53 11.04 25.25
CA ASP A 506 9.34 11.89 24.38
C ASP A 506 9.76 11.20 23.05
N GLY A 507 9.34 9.95 22.83
CA GLY A 507 9.65 9.17 21.63
C GLY A 507 11.02 8.49 21.65
N THR A 508 11.81 8.70 22.71
CA THR A 508 13.02 7.90 22.95
C THR A 508 12.62 6.45 23.27
N TRP A 509 13.57 5.54 23.11
CA TRP A 509 13.33 4.12 23.33
C TRP A 509 14.54 3.46 23.94
N GLU A 510 14.29 2.40 24.70
CA GLU A 510 15.33 1.54 25.26
C GLU A 510 14.92 0.07 25.12
N LEU A 511 15.92 -0.79 24.88
CA LEU A 511 15.72 -2.23 24.92
C LEU A 511 15.98 -2.74 26.33
N VAL A 512 14.93 -3.27 26.95
CA VAL A 512 14.95 -3.71 28.33
C VAL A 512 15.13 -5.22 28.36
N ARG A 513 16.19 -5.68 29.00
CA ARG A 513 16.40 -7.10 29.30
C ARG A 513 15.70 -7.47 30.61
N GLY A 514 15.05 -8.63 30.62
CA GLY A 514 14.42 -9.19 31.82
C GLY A 514 12.94 -8.86 31.96
N ASN A 515 12.48 -8.75 33.20
CA ASN A 515 11.06 -8.53 33.49
C ASN A 515 10.70 -7.05 33.31
N VAL A 516 9.89 -6.75 32.29
CA VAL A 516 9.46 -5.38 31.98
C VAL A 516 8.72 -4.71 33.15
N ASN A 517 8.05 -5.49 34.00
CA ASN A 517 7.33 -4.95 35.16
C ASN A 517 8.27 -4.53 36.29
N GLU A 518 9.38 -5.24 36.48
CA GLU A 518 10.43 -4.82 37.44
C GLU A 518 11.15 -3.57 36.94
N TYR A 519 11.55 -3.56 35.68
CA TYR A 519 12.18 -2.38 35.06
C TYR A 519 11.27 -1.15 35.14
N ARG A 520 9.96 -1.33 34.86
CA ARG A 520 8.96 -0.26 35.00
C ARG A 520 8.83 0.25 36.43
N LYS A 521 8.83 -0.65 37.43
CA LYS A 521 8.81 -0.27 38.85
C LYS A 521 10.06 0.53 39.25
N THR A 522 11.24 0.11 38.83
CA THR A 522 12.51 0.81 39.15
C THR A 522 12.65 2.19 38.50
N HIS A 523 12.02 2.40 37.33
CA HIS A 523 12.11 3.65 36.57
C HIS A 523 10.83 4.49 36.63
N SER A 524 9.92 4.19 37.56
CA SER A 524 8.64 4.90 37.74
C SER A 524 7.80 5.01 36.46
N LEU A 525 7.94 4.03 35.56
CA LEU A 525 7.14 3.95 34.35
C LEU A 525 5.73 3.44 34.70
N PRO A 526 4.67 3.98 34.09
CA PRO A 526 3.31 3.59 34.42
C PRO A 526 3.11 2.07 34.22
N GLN A 527 2.61 1.41 35.27
CA GLN A 527 2.23 0.00 35.15
C GLN A 527 1.12 -0.14 34.09
N PRO A 528 1.11 -1.22 33.30
CA PRO A 528 -0.12 -1.53 32.58
C PRO A 528 -1.18 -1.82 33.64
N ASP A 529 -2.33 -1.13 33.60
CA ASP A 529 -3.41 -1.38 34.55
C ASP A 529 -3.78 -2.87 34.50
N GLU A 530 -3.51 -3.61 35.58
CA GLU A 530 -4.21 -4.87 35.81
C GLU A 530 -5.70 -4.54 35.93
N ARG A 531 -6.55 -5.32 35.27
CA ARG A 531 -8.00 -5.15 35.43
C ARG A 531 -8.30 -5.33 36.92
N PRO A 532 -8.80 -4.30 37.62
CA PRO A 532 -9.29 -4.53 38.96
C PRO A 532 -10.62 -5.28 38.81
N GLU A 533 -10.74 -6.43 39.47
CA GLU A 533 -12.03 -7.03 39.74
C GLU A 533 -12.69 -6.16 40.82
N TYR A 534 -13.79 -5.52 40.44
CA TYR A 534 -14.60 -4.75 41.37
C TYR A 534 -15.95 -5.43 41.49
N ASP A 535 -16.37 -5.64 42.73
CA ASP A 535 -17.75 -5.89 43.12
C ASP A 535 -18.58 -4.62 42.91
N ASP A 536 -19.80 -4.77 42.40
CA ASP A 536 -20.75 -3.70 42.11
C ASP A 536 -21.07 -2.83 43.34
N GLU A 537 -21.04 -3.39 44.56
CA GLU A 537 -21.20 -2.61 45.80
C GLU A 537 -20.01 -1.70 46.06
N GLN A 538 -18.79 -2.17 45.76
CA GLN A 538 -17.55 -1.41 45.88
C GLN A 538 -17.50 -0.27 44.84
N LEU A 539 -17.93 -0.57 43.60
CA LEU A 539 -18.05 0.39 42.51
C LEU A 539 -19.04 1.53 42.83
N CYS A 540 -20.19 1.20 43.40
CA CYS A 540 -21.19 2.19 43.80
C CYS A 540 -20.70 3.07 44.96
N ALA A 541 -20.01 2.47 45.95
CA ALA A 541 -19.45 3.20 47.09
C ALA A 541 -18.33 4.18 46.66
N ASP A 542 -17.43 3.73 45.79
CA ASP A 542 -16.33 4.55 45.26
C ASP A 542 -16.84 5.70 44.38
N PHE A 543 -17.91 5.47 43.62
CA PHE A 543 -18.53 6.50 42.79
C PHE A 543 -19.31 7.54 43.62
N ALA A 544 -19.99 7.11 44.69
CA ALA A 544 -20.64 8.02 45.64
C ALA A 544 -19.63 8.88 46.41
N ASP A 545 -18.50 8.30 46.83
CA ASP A 545 -17.40 9.01 47.50
C ASP A 545 -16.70 10.00 46.54
N TYR A 546 -16.52 9.64 45.26
CA TYR A 546 -15.98 10.54 44.23
C TYR A 546 -16.90 11.76 43.95
N LEU A 547 -18.22 11.59 44.08
CA LEU A 547 -19.20 12.66 43.89
C LEU A 547 -19.52 13.44 45.17
N GLY A 548 -19.07 12.97 46.34
CA GLY A 548 -19.35 13.58 47.65
C GLY A 548 -20.81 13.50 48.06
N SER A 549 -21.56 12.49 47.57
CA SER A 549 -23.00 12.33 47.80
C SER A 549 -23.28 11.34 48.94
N PRO A 550 -24.42 11.43 49.67
CA PRO A 550 -24.74 10.47 50.73
C PRO A 550 -24.90 9.05 50.18
N LYS A 551 -24.33 8.06 50.87
CA LYS A 551 -24.46 6.63 50.57
C LYS A 551 -25.90 6.19 50.88
N ASN A 552 -26.83 6.38 49.95
CA ASN A 552 -28.20 5.90 50.06
C ASN A 552 -28.46 4.79 49.04
N THR A 553 -29.29 3.81 49.40
CA THR A 553 -29.56 2.58 48.62
C THR A 553 -30.40 2.80 47.34
N GLU A 554 -30.85 4.03 47.08
CA GLU A 554 -31.54 4.44 45.84
C GLU A 554 -30.71 5.43 45.02
N PHE A 555 -29.37 5.31 45.02
CA PHE A 555 -28.52 6.17 44.20
C PHE A 555 -28.57 5.77 42.72
N ASP A 556 -29.42 6.43 41.94
CA ASP A 556 -29.38 6.34 40.47
C ASP A 556 -28.16 7.10 39.92
N ALA A 557 -27.03 6.40 39.91
CA ALA A 557 -25.74 6.88 39.42
C ALA A 557 -25.83 7.46 37.99
N ARG A 558 -26.75 6.96 37.16
CA ARG A 558 -26.92 7.41 35.78
C ARG A 558 -27.62 8.77 35.70
N SER A 559 -28.76 8.93 36.38
CA SER A 559 -29.47 10.22 36.39
C SER A 559 -28.60 11.33 36.98
N TYR A 560 -27.76 11.00 37.96
CA TYR A 560 -26.82 11.95 38.54
C TYR A 560 -25.64 12.26 37.59
N ALA A 561 -25.04 11.23 36.99
CA ALA A 561 -23.97 11.40 36.00
C ALA A 561 -24.42 12.20 34.77
N ASP A 562 -25.63 11.95 34.27
CA ASP A 562 -26.21 12.70 33.14
C ASP A 562 -26.46 14.18 33.51
N THR A 563 -26.90 14.43 34.74
CA THR A 563 -27.12 15.79 35.27
C THR A 563 -25.80 16.56 35.41
N GLU A 564 -24.79 15.94 36.00
CA GLU A 564 -23.45 16.53 36.16
C GLU A 564 -22.70 16.67 34.84
N HIS A 565 -22.87 15.71 33.91
CA HIS A 565 -22.34 15.81 32.55
C HIS A 565 -22.92 17.01 31.81
N LYS A 566 -24.24 17.26 31.93
CA LYS A 566 -24.87 18.45 31.34
C LYS A 566 -24.31 19.76 31.93
N LYS A 567 -24.18 19.84 33.26
CA LYS A 567 -23.61 21.04 33.92
C LYS A 567 -22.16 21.30 33.51
N LEU A 568 -21.30 20.27 33.53
CA LEU A 568 -19.89 20.42 33.18
C LEU A 568 -19.68 20.71 31.70
N SER A 569 -20.55 20.20 30.81
CA SER A 569 -20.51 20.54 29.38
C SER A 569 -20.75 22.03 29.16
N ILE A 570 -21.75 22.62 29.84
CA ILE A 570 -22.03 24.07 29.79
C ILE A 570 -20.82 24.87 30.29
N VAL A 571 -20.22 24.46 31.41
CA VAL A 571 -19.01 25.10 31.96
C VAL A 571 -17.84 25.02 30.99
N LEU A 572 -17.62 23.87 30.34
CA LEU A 572 -16.55 23.67 29.37
C LEU A 572 -16.71 24.59 28.15
N ASP A 573 -17.94 24.77 27.67
CA ASP A 573 -18.23 25.63 26.52
C ASP A 573 -18.04 27.12 26.83
N VAL A 574 -18.37 27.55 28.06
CA VAL A 574 -18.08 28.92 28.53
C VAL A 574 -16.57 29.16 28.59
N MET A 575 -15.81 28.22 29.16
CA MET A 575 -14.35 28.33 29.27
C MET A 575 -13.66 28.35 27.90
N ARG A 576 -14.18 27.62 26.90
CA ARG A 576 -13.63 27.61 25.54
C ARG A 576 -13.84 28.93 24.81
N ARG A 577 -14.97 29.62 25.03
CA ARG A 577 -15.21 30.96 24.47
C ARG A 577 -14.26 31.98 25.08
N GLU A 578 -14.14 31.96 26.41
CA GLU A 578 -13.20 32.82 27.13
C GLU A 578 -11.75 32.57 26.70
N LEU A 579 -11.37 31.33 26.39
CA LEU A 579 -10.04 31.02 25.86
C LEU A 579 -9.80 31.64 24.48
N ALA A 580 -10.79 31.59 23.58
CA ALA A 580 -10.68 32.18 22.26
C ALA A 580 -10.48 33.72 22.33
N ASP A 581 -11.17 34.38 23.26
CA ASP A 581 -11.03 35.82 23.50
C ASP A 581 -9.65 36.18 24.08
N LEU A 582 -9.09 35.35 24.97
CA LEU A 582 -7.77 35.54 25.57
C LEU A 582 -6.62 35.24 24.60
N GLU A 583 -6.80 34.32 23.65
CA GLU A 583 -5.79 33.96 22.65
C GLU A 583 -5.66 34.99 21.52
N ALA A 584 -6.67 35.85 21.34
CA ALA A 584 -6.63 36.96 20.40
C ALA A 584 -5.80 38.16 20.88
N ASP A 585 -5.44 38.19 22.17
CA ASP A 585 -4.72 39.28 22.83
C ASP A 585 -3.32 38.82 23.30
N PRO A 586 -2.22 39.28 22.65
CA PRO A 586 -0.85 38.85 22.98
C PRO A 586 -0.46 39.07 24.44
N ASP A 587 -1.04 40.07 25.12
CA ASP A 587 -0.72 40.40 26.50
C ASP A 587 -1.42 39.47 27.52
N LYS A 588 -2.38 38.65 27.05
CA LYS A 588 -3.18 37.73 27.89
C LYS A 588 -2.85 36.26 27.69
N ILE A 589 -1.81 35.95 26.92
CA ILE A 589 -1.29 34.57 26.72
C ILE A 589 -1.07 33.80 28.04
N PRO A 590 -0.53 34.40 29.14
CA PRO A 590 -0.40 33.68 30.41
C PRO A 590 -1.74 33.25 31.02
N GLN A 591 -2.80 34.05 30.84
CA GLN A 591 -4.15 33.76 31.30
C GLN A 591 -4.80 32.69 30.43
N ALA A 592 -4.55 32.71 29.11
CA ALA A 592 -4.97 31.66 28.18
C ALA A 592 -4.35 30.30 28.54
N ILE A 593 -3.06 30.26 28.94
CA ILE A 593 -2.38 29.04 29.38
C ILE A 593 -3.05 28.46 30.65
N ALA A 594 -3.33 29.30 31.64
CA ALA A 594 -4.02 28.86 32.86
C ALA A 594 -5.45 28.34 32.57
N LEU A 595 -6.16 28.97 31.62
CA LEU A 595 -7.50 28.55 31.23
C LEU A 595 -7.49 27.23 30.44
N ARG A 596 -6.48 26.98 29.60
CA ARG A 596 -6.27 25.69 28.91
C ARG A 596 -6.13 24.52 29.88
N GLU A 597 -5.37 24.71 30.96
CA GLU A 597 -5.25 23.69 32.02
C GLU A 597 -6.59 23.41 32.70
N ARG A 598 -7.34 24.47 32.96
CA ARG A 598 -8.65 24.38 33.58
C ARG A 598 -9.67 23.66 32.67
N ILE A 599 -9.62 23.89 31.36
CA ILE A 599 -10.39 23.16 30.34
C ILE A 599 -9.98 21.69 30.30
N ARG A 600 -8.68 21.39 30.37
CA ARG A 600 -8.15 20.01 30.39
C ARG A 600 -8.71 19.22 31.58
N HIS A 601 -8.71 19.81 32.77
CA HIS A 601 -9.27 19.18 33.98
C HIS A 601 -10.79 18.96 33.88
N THR A 602 -11.55 19.94 33.38
CA THR A 602 -13.00 19.82 33.20
C THR A 602 -13.35 18.73 32.18
N LYS A 603 -12.59 18.65 31.07
CA LYS A 603 -12.76 17.60 30.06
C LYS A 603 -12.47 16.20 30.63
N ALA A 604 -11.38 16.05 31.37
CA ALA A 604 -11.05 14.78 32.03
C ALA A 604 -12.15 14.33 33.01
N ARG A 605 -12.83 15.27 33.67
CA ARG A 605 -13.97 14.99 34.56
C ARG A 605 -15.21 14.53 33.78
N LEU A 606 -15.50 15.15 32.64
CA LEU A 606 -16.58 14.75 31.72
C LEU A 606 -16.36 13.35 31.15
N ASP A 607 -15.14 13.06 30.68
CA ASP A 607 -14.79 11.76 30.09
C ASP A 607 -14.95 10.63 31.13
N ARG A 608 -14.60 10.89 32.40
CA ARG A 608 -14.85 9.95 33.50
C ARG A 608 -16.36 9.75 33.72
N LEU A 609 -17.15 10.82 33.83
CA LEU A 609 -18.60 10.71 34.03
C LEU A 609 -19.29 9.92 32.89
N TRP A 610 -18.84 10.13 31.66
CA TRP A 610 -19.33 9.39 30.49
C TRP A 610 -18.92 7.91 30.51
N TYR A 611 -17.69 7.61 30.92
CA TYR A 611 -17.23 6.24 31.13
C TYR A 611 -18.08 5.50 32.17
N TRP A 612 -18.38 6.16 33.30
CA TRP A 612 -19.20 5.60 34.38
C TRP A 612 -20.67 5.40 33.98
N ALA A 613 -21.27 6.35 33.24
CA ALA A 613 -22.65 6.25 32.77
C ALA A 613 -22.89 5.07 31.79
N ASN A 614 -21.87 4.66 31.02
CA ASN A 614 -21.96 3.58 30.04
C ASN A 614 -21.57 2.20 30.59
N LYS A 615 -20.83 2.13 31.70
CA LYS A 615 -20.43 0.86 32.34
C LYS A 615 -21.54 0.21 33.17
N ALA A 616 -22.60 0.94 33.52
CA ALA A 616 -23.73 0.46 34.31
C ALA A 616 -24.87 -0.22 33.51
N THR A 617 -24.63 -0.61 32.25
CA THR A 617 -25.64 -1.28 31.40
C THR A 617 -25.05 -2.42 30.59
N ASP A 618 -25.83 -3.47 30.37
CA ASP A 618 -25.45 -4.56 29.48
C ASP A 618 -25.40 -4.12 28.01
N SER A 619 -24.95 -5.02 27.12
CA SER A 619 -24.84 -4.80 25.66
C SER A 619 -26.15 -4.39 24.95
N ARG A 620 -27.29 -4.36 25.66
CA ARG A 620 -28.61 -3.97 25.15
C ARG A 620 -29.17 -2.71 25.83
N GLY A 621 -28.40 -2.05 26.69
CA GLY A 621 -28.75 -0.77 27.30
C GLY A 621 -29.76 -0.85 28.46
N ARG A 622 -29.92 -2.03 29.09
CA ARG A 622 -30.76 -2.20 30.29
C ARG A 622 -29.93 -2.07 31.56
N THR A 623 -30.52 -1.47 32.60
CA THR A 623 -29.95 -1.43 33.96
C THR A 623 -29.96 -2.85 34.52
N ILE A 624 -28.80 -3.38 34.88
CA ILE A 624 -28.67 -4.75 35.42
C ILE A 624 -29.20 -4.73 36.86
N LYS A 625 -30.17 -5.59 37.17
CA LYS A 625 -30.62 -5.83 38.55
C LYS A 625 -29.91 -7.08 39.07
N SER A 626 -29.55 -7.06 40.35
CA SER A 626 -28.74 -8.07 41.05
C SER A 626 -29.25 -9.52 41.01
N GLU A 627 -30.44 -9.78 40.50
CA GLU A 627 -31.06 -11.11 40.52
C GLU A 627 -30.77 -11.96 39.26
N GLU A 628 -30.17 -11.41 38.19
CA GLU A 628 -30.00 -12.13 36.91
C GLU A 628 -28.65 -12.87 36.74
N GLU A 629 -27.70 -12.79 37.68
CA GLU A 629 -26.34 -13.37 37.52
C GLU A 629 -26.18 -14.86 37.88
N ILE A 630 -27.23 -15.57 38.33
CA ILE A 630 -27.07 -16.95 38.83
C ILE A 630 -27.01 -18.04 37.73
N CYS A 631 -27.03 -17.71 36.42
CA CYS A 631 -27.00 -18.75 35.38
C CYS A 631 -26.11 -18.44 34.19
N GLN A 632 -24.81 -18.70 34.33
CA GLN A 632 -23.96 -19.31 33.29
C GLN A 632 -22.52 -19.55 33.82
N GLU A 633 -22.24 -20.80 34.23
CA GLU A 633 -20.89 -21.39 34.25
C GLU A 633 -20.47 -21.82 32.84
#